data_AF-D6XYI1-F1
#
_entry.id   AF-D6XYI1-F1
#
_cell.length_a   1.000
_cell.length_b   1.000
_cell.length_c   1.000
_cell.angle_alpha   90.00
_cell.angle_beta   90.00
_cell.angle_gamma   90.00
#
_symmetry.space_group_name_H-M   'P 1'
#
loop_
_entity.id
_entity.type
_entity.pdbx_description
1 polymer ?
#
loop_
_entity_poly.entity_id
_entity_poly.type
_entity_poly.pdbx_seq_one_letter_code
_entity_poly.pdbx_strand_id
1 'polypeptide(L)'
;MDKITRKTSFGQWFSAINFRLFEKQVESLKSDLYTKKLTTESFLKLMLFAQAETNSKLKVLKISRYLRATLWKPAYLWLRRIEAKSVP
;
A
#
# COMPACT_ATOMS: atom_id res chain seq x y z
N MET A 1 -21.53 -11.40 -21.74
CA MET A 1 -21.27 -12.45 -20.75
C MET A 1 -19.93 -13.08 -21.07
N ASP A 2 -18.87 -13.11 -20.27
CA ASP A 2 -18.52 -12.54 -18.96
C ASP A 2 -17.00 -12.32 -19.00
N LYS A 3 -16.52 -11.08 -18.80
CA LYS A 3 -15.08 -10.76 -18.79
C LYS A 3 -14.57 -10.33 -17.42
N ILE A 4 -15.37 -10.48 -16.37
CA ILE A 4 -15.09 -9.97 -15.02
C ILE A 4 -14.97 -11.13 -14.02
N THR A 5 -14.06 -12.09 -14.23
CA THR A 5 -13.75 -13.08 -13.17
C THR A 5 -12.36 -13.71 -13.26
N ARG A 6 -11.39 -13.08 -13.91
CA ARG A 6 -9.98 -13.45 -13.67
C ARG A 6 -9.52 -12.66 -12.46
N LYS A 7 -9.56 -13.28 -11.27
CA LYS A 7 -8.81 -12.77 -10.11
C LYS A 7 -7.39 -12.55 -10.62
N THR A 8 -6.96 -11.30 -10.74
CA THR A 8 -5.58 -10.98 -11.13
C THR A 8 -4.63 -11.73 -10.19
N SER A 9 -3.41 -12.04 -10.61
CA SER A 9 -2.43 -12.71 -9.74
C SER A 9 -2.27 -11.97 -8.40
N PHE A 10 -2.44 -10.64 -8.46
CA PHE A 10 -2.55 -9.77 -7.29
C PHE A 10 -3.80 -10.03 -6.42
N GLY A 11 -5.00 -10.10 -7.01
CA GLY A 11 -6.24 -10.38 -6.27
C GLY A 11 -6.27 -11.77 -5.63
N GLN A 12 -5.61 -12.76 -6.24
CA GLN A 12 -5.42 -14.08 -5.63
C GLN A 12 -4.51 -14.01 -4.41
N TRP A 13 -3.38 -13.32 -4.52
CA TRP A 13 -2.48 -13.08 -3.39
C TRP A 13 -3.17 -12.28 -2.26
N PHE A 14 -3.95 -11.27 -2.62
CA PHE A 14 -4.69 -10.44 -1.66
C PHE A 14 -5.76 -11.24 -0.90
N SER A 15 -6.40 -12.21 -1.56
CA SER A 15 -7.41 -13.06 -0.93
C SER A 15 -6.86 -14.02 0.14
N ALA A 16 -5.54 -14.23 0.17
CA ALA A 16 -4.88 -15.04 1.19
C ALA A 16 -4.60 -14.24 2.49
N ILE A 17 -4.76 -12.92 2.48
CA ILE A 17 -4.54 -12.08 3.66
C ILE A 17 -5.72 -12.26 4.63
N ASN A 18 -5.43 -12.76 5.83
CA ASN A 18 -6.42 -12.85 6.90
C ASN A 18 -6.55 -11.48 7.62
N PHE A 19 -7.47 -10.64 7.14
CA PHE A 19 -7.71 -9.31 7.72
C PHE A 19 -8.13 -9.38 9.21
N ARG A 20 -8.84 -10.43 9.62
CA ARG A 20 -9.26 -10.60 11.01
C ARG A 20 -8.09 -10.88 11.95
N LEU A 21 -7.10 -11.66 11.51
CA LEU A 21 -5.86 -11.87 12.26
C LEU A 21 -5.02 -10.58 12.29
N PHE A 22 -4.97 -9.88 11.16
CA PHE A 22 -4.26 -8.62 11.04
C PHE A 22 -4.80 -7.55 11.99
N GLU A 23 -6.11 -7.34 12.04
CA GLU A 23 -6.76 -6.41 12.96
C GLU A 23 -6.43 -6.74 14.42
N LYS A 24 -6.55 -8.03 14.81
CA LYS A 24 -6.18 -8.49 16.15
C LYS A 24 -4.72 -8.21 16.50
N GLN A 25 -3.80 -8.34 15.55
CA GLN A 25 -2.39 -8.03 15.77
C GLN A 25 -2.15 -6.52 15.92
N VAL A 26 -2.82 -5.69 15.12
CA VAL A 26 -2.74 -4.23 15.23
C VAL A 26 -3.22 -3.77 16.61
N GLU A 27 -4.33 -4.34 17.08
CA GLU A 27 -4.88 -4.10 18.43
C GLU A 27 -3.94 -4.60 19.53
N SER A 28 -3.46 -5.84 19.46
CA SER A 28 -2.61 -6.42 20.52
C SER A 28 -1.30 -5.66 20.68
N LEU A 29 -0.71 -5.22 19.57
CA LEU A 29 0.53 -4.45 19.55
C LEU A 29 0.31 -2.96 19.84
N LYS A 30 -0.95 -2.51 19.97
CA LYS A 30 -1.32 -1.10 20.12
C LYS A 30 -0.68 -0.23 19.04
N SER A 31 -0.55 -0.76 17.82
CA SER A 31 0.21 -0.14 16.72
C SER A 31 -0.39 1.22 16.32
N ASP A 32 -1.70 1.39 16.51
CA ASP A 32 -2.42 2.60 16.15
C ASP A 32 -2.83 3.48 17.36
N LEU A 33 -2.29 3.22 18.56
CA LEU A 33 -2.73 3.88 19.80
C LEU A 33 -2.64 5.41 19.77
N TYR A 34 -1.68 5.96 19.01
CA TYR A 34 -1.42 7.40 18.91
C TYR A 34 -1.59 7.96 17.49
N THR A 35 -2.03 7.15 16.52
CA THR A 35 -2.19 7.57 15.13
C THR A 35 -3.64 7.92 14.83
N LYS A 36 -3.92 9.20 14.56
CA LYS A 36 -5.29 9.66 14.25
C LYS A 36 -5.69 9.55 12.79
N LYS A 37 -4.73 9.62 11.86
CA LYS A 37 -4.99 9.73 10.40
C LYS A 37 -4.19 8.73 9.56
N LEU A 38 -3.04 8.30 10.06
CA LEU A 38 -2.18 7.33 9.37
C LEU A 38 -2.16 6.03 10.16
N THR A 39 -3.33 5.41 10.27
CA THR A 39 -3.47 4.08 10.87
C THR A 39 -2.75 3.03 10.03
N THR A 40 -2.45 1.88 10.63
CA THR A 40 -1.79 0.76 10.00
C THR A 40 -2.59 0.27 8.79
N GLU A 41 -3.92 0.29 8.90
CA GLU A 41 -4.85 0.04 7.80
C GLU A 41 -4.73 1.09 6.68
N SER A 42 -4.76 2.39 7.03
CA SER A 42 -4.66 3.49 6.06
C SER A 42 -3.32 3.47 5.31
N PHE A 43 -2.24 3.16 6.02
CA PHE A 43 -0.91 3.02 5.43
C PHE A 43 -0.83 1.81 4.49
N LEU A 44 -1.45 0.68 4.86
CA LEU A 44 -1.50 -0.51 4.02
C LEU A 44 -2.30 -0.28 2.74
N LYS A 45 -3.45 0.40 2.83
CA LYS A 45 -4.24 0.84 1.66
C LYS A 45 -3.44 1.76 0.74
N LEU A 46 -2.74 2.74 1.30
CA LEU A 46 -1.89 3.66 0.55
C LEU A 46 -0.76 2.93 -0.19
N MET A 47 -0.13 1.96 0.47
CA MET A 47 0.94 1.15 -0.11
C MET A 47 0.43 0.27 -1.27
N LEU A 48 -0.76 -0.33 -1.11
CA LEU A 48 -1.40 -1.12 -2.17
C LEU A 48 -1.81 -0.25 -3.36
N PHE A 49 -2.42 0.91 -3.09
CA PHE A 49 -2.77 1.88 -4.11
C PHE A 49 -1.55 2.30 -4.92
N ALA A 50 -0.46 2.68 -4.24
CA ALA A 50 0.78 3.02 -4.91
C ALA A 50 1.32 1.87 -5.78
N GLN A 51 1.26 0.62 -5.31
CA GLN A 51 1.69 -0.53 -6.09
C GLN A 51 0.81 -0.76 -7.34
N ALA A 52 -0.52 -0.63 -7.19
CA ALA A 52 -1.49 -0.86 -8.25
C ALA A 52 -1.44 0.23 -9.34
N GLU A 53 -1.43 1.50 -8.95
CA GLU A 53 -1.40 2.63 -9.87
C GLU A 53 -0.13 2.68 -10.70
N THR A 54 1.01 2.37 -10.08
CA THR A 54 2.32 2.57 -10.71
C THR A 54 2.82 1.35 -11.47
N ASN A 55 2.14 0.19 -11.38
CA ASN A 55 2.63 -1.12 -11.82
C ASN A 55 4.12 -1.33 -11.49
N SER A 56 4.54 -0.81 -10.33
CA SER A 56 5.96 -0.60 -10.05
C SER A 56 6.69 -1.91 -9.84
N LYS A 57 7.88 -2.01 -10.42
CA LYS A 57 8.83 -3.10 -10.18
C LYS A 57 9.53 -2.98 -8.83
N LEU A 58 9.32 -1.87 -8.10
CA LEU A 58 9.94 -1.66 -6.80
C LEU A 58 9.37 -2.63 -5.77
N LYS A 59 10.26 -3.17 -4.92
CA LYS A 59 9.85 -4.01 -3.80
C LYS A 59 8.99 -3.21 -2.83
N VAL A 60 7.99 -3.88 -2.24
CA VAL A 60 7.07 -3.31 -1.25
C VAL A 60 7.79 -2.55 -0.13
N LEU A 61 8.92 -3.07 0.38
CA LEU A 61 9.72 -2.41 1.42
C LEU A 61 10.33 -1.06 0.98
N LYS A 62 10.64 -0.92 -0.31
CA LYS A 62 11.19 0.32 -0.86
C LYS A 62 10.07 1.36 -0.99
N ILE A 63 8.89 0.94 -1.43
CA ILE A 63 7.69 1.78 -1.49
C ILE A 63 7.28 2.23 -0.10
N SER A 64 7.24 1.33 0.89
CA SER A 64 6.87 1.68 2.27
C SER A 64 7.83 2.68 2.90
N ARG A 65 9.15 2.50 2.72
CA ARG A 65 10.16 3.49 3.15
C ARG A 65 9.97 4.84 2.48
N TYR A 66 9.71 4.87 1.17
CA TYR A 66 9.50 6.13 0.46
C TYR A 66 8.23 6.84 0.91
N LEU A 67 7.11 6.13 1.03
CA LEU A 67 5.86 6.70 1.52
C LEU A 67 6.06 7.30 2.92
N ARG A 68 6.69 6.57 3.86
CA ARG A 68 7.03 7.11 5.19
C ARG A 68 7.85 8.40 5.15
N ALA A 69 8.80 8.50 4.22
CA ALA A 69 9.68 9.67 4.08
C ALA A 69 9.10 10.81 3.21
N THR A 70 7.93 10.62 2.58
CA THR A 70 7.37 11.60 1.62
C THR A 70 5.88 11.84 1.77
N LEU A 71 5.26 11.29 2.81
CA LEU A 71 3.82 11.42 3.10
C LEU A 71 3.33 12.87 3.23
N TRP A 72 4.21 13.79 3.63
CA TRP A 72 3.91 15.23 3.70
C TRP A 72 4.02 15.95 2.35
N LYS A 73 4.49 15.26 1.30
CA LYS A 73 4.61 15.81 -0.05
C LYS A 73 3.35 15.50 -0.87
N PRO A 74 3.03 16.33 -1.88
CA PRO A 74 1.95 16.05 -2.81
C PRO A 74 2.03 14.67 -3.46
N ALA A 75 0.87 14.04 -3.67
CA ALA A 75 0.77 12.65 -4.14
C ALA A 75 1.53 12.36 -5.43
N TYR A 76 1.45 13.28 -6.38
CA TYR A 76 2.06 13.12 -7.70
C TYR A 76 3.60 13.01 -7.66
N LEU A 77 4.26 13.58 -6.64
CA LEU A 77 5.73 13.56 -6.52
C LEU A 77 6.25 12.16 -6.16
N TRP A 78 5.60 11.50 -5.20
CA TRP A 78 6.00 10.15 -4.81
C TRP A 78 5.47 9.09 -5.79
N LEU A 79 4.31 9.28 -6.41
CA LEU A 79 3.83 8.40 -7.49
C LEU A 79 4.84 8.35 -8.66
N ARG A 80 5.26 9.51 -9.19
CA ARG A 80 6.26 9.59 -10.26
C ARG A 80 7.57 8.88 -9.93
N ARG A 81 8.02 9.00 -8.68
CA ARG A 81 9.26 8.37 -8.21
C ARG A 81 9.14 6.85 -8.10
N ILE A 82 7.97 6.36 -7.70
CA ILE A 82 7.67 4.91 -7.63
C ILE A 82 7.53 4.31 -9.04
N GLU A 83 7.02 5.09 -10.00
CA GLU A 83 7.00 4.74 -11.43
C GLU A 83 8.39 4.75 -12.09
N ALA A 84 9.44 5.13 -11.36
CA ALA A 84 10.81 5.30 -11.87
C ALA A 84 10.92 6.31 -13.03
N LYS A 85 9.98 7.26 -13.15
CA LYS A 85 10.10 8.39 -14.07
C LYS A 85 11.17 9.35 -13.52
N SER A 86 12.21 9.63 -14.30
CA SER A 86 13.35 10.46 -13.87
C SER A 86 12.91 11.85 -13.43
N VAL A 87 13.58 12.39 -12.41
CA VAL A 87 13.44 13.78 -11.97
C VAL A 87 14.17 14.67 -12.99
N PRO A 88 13.58 15.74 -13.53
CA PRO A 88 14.33 16.78 -14.25
C PRO A 88 15.20 17.60 -13.29
#